data_AF-A0A2D6UI20-F1
#
_entry.id   AF-A0A2D6UI20-F1
#
_cell.length_a   1.000
_cell.length_b   1.000
_cell.length_c   1.000
_cell.angle_alpha   90.00
_cell.angle_beta   90.00
_cell.angle_gamma   90.00
#
_symmetry.space_group_name_H-M   'P 1'
#
loop_
_entity.id
_entity.type
_entity.pdbx_description
1 polymer ?
#
loop_
_entity_poly.entity_id
_entity_poly.type
_entity_poly.pdbx_seq_one_letter_code
_entity_poly.pdbx_strand_id
1 'polypeptide(L)'
;MLPLGQQENGMSQDDPLVCLALLGCAIWIGKQWLEDFRSKDPNALPGATPCSQTGVWIAITGALVILVLETFGELITKLEEEQSTIVWYFLAAMVAAAVLEELVFRGYLVISKRGRGILVASAVGFSLLFALAHPYLWTFSKEEGLSMHLSSHKAWLTTGFLYLKSLWFYYVRFAKWNPQQSLIPCVVAHLAINLATFAIKASQGKVIW
;
A
#
# COMPACT_ATOMS: atom_id res chain seq x y z
N MET A 1 -32.27 -12.60 -5.51
CA MET A 1 -31.60 -12.82 -4.21
C MET A 1 -31.09 -14.25 -4.19
N LEU A 2 -29.79 -14.44 -4.39
CA LEU A 2 -29.16 -15.74 -4.16
C LEU A 2 -28.93 -15.91 -2.65
N PRO A 3 -29.13 -17.11 -2.09
CA PRO A 3 -29.05 -17.33 -0.65
C PRO A 3 -27.60 -17.24 -0.16
N LEU A 4 -27.44 -16.60 0.99
CA LEU A 4 -26.25 -16.63 1.84
C LEU A 4 -25.94 -18.09 2.20
N GLY A 5 -24.96 -18.71 1.54
CA GLY A 5 -24.69 -20.13 1.78
C GLY A 5 -23.60 -20.81 0.94
N GLN A 6 -22.76 -20.06 0.23
CA GLN A 6 -21.53 -20.61 -0.36
C GLN A 6 -20.38 -19.63 -0.10
N GLN A 7 -19.93 -19.58 1.16
CA GLN A 7 -18.54 -19.19 1.43
C GLN A 7 -17.68 -20.36 0.97
N GLU A 8 -17.08 -20.22 -0.20
CA GLU A 8 -16.00 -21.10 -0.63
C GLU A 8 -14.87 -21.07 0.41
N ASN A 9 -14.37 -22.26 0.77
CA ASN A 9 -13.25 -22.48 1.69
C ASN A 9 -11.92 -21.97 1.11
N GLY A 10 -11.81 -20.66 0.92
CA GLY A 10 -10.57 -19.92 0.68
C GLY A 10 -10.50 -18.75 1.65
N MET A 11 -9.35 -18.57 2.30
CA MET A 11 -9.13 -17.41 3.16
C MET A 11 -9.18 -16.15 2.29
N SER A 12 -10.27 -15.39 2.38
CA SER A 12 -10.41 -14.09 1.74
C SER A 12 -9.47 -13.07 2.41
N GLN A 13 -9.11 -12.00 1.71
CA GLN A 13 -8.25 -10.93 2.26
C GLN A 13 -8.84 -10.25 3.50
N ASP A 14 -10.16 -10.32 3.66
CA ASP A 14 -10.93 -9.83 4.81
C ASP A 14 -11.30 -10.94 5.80
N ASP A 15 -10.63 -12.09 5.74
CA ASP A 15 -10.69 -13.10 6.79
C ASP A 15 -10.13 -12.51 8.10
N PRO A 16 -10.86 -12.57 9.23
CA PRO A 16 -10.41 -11.99 10.49
C PRO A 16 -9.07 -12.53 10.98
N LEU A 17 -8.77 -13.82 10.76
CA LEU A 17 -7.50 -14.42 11.16
C LEU A 17 -6.35 -13.91 10.30
N VAL A 18 -6.57 -13.69 9.00
CA VAL A 18 -5.60 -13.03 8.12
C VAL A 18 -5.31 -11.62 8.60
N CYS A 19 -6.36 -10.83 8.87
CA CYS A 19 -6.22 -9.45 9.33
C CYS A 19 -5.44 -9.39 10.65
N LEU A 20 -5.77 -10.27 11.61
CA LEU A 20 -5.07 -10.36 12.90
C LEU A 20 -3.62 -10.82 12.74
N ALA A 21 -3.35 -11.81 11.89
CA ALA A 21 -2.00 -12.29 11.63
C ALA A 21 -1.12 -11.19 11.00
N LEU A 22 -1.64 -10.48 10.00
CA LEU A 22 -0.94 -9.34 9.38
C LEU A 22 -0.65 -8.24 10.40
N LEU A 23 -1.64 -7.88 11.23
CA LEU A 23 -1.45 -6.90 12.28
C LEU A 23 -0.40 -7.34 13.30
N GLY A 24 -0.44 -8.60 13.75
CA GLY A 24 0.55 -9.17 14.66
C GLY A 24 1.97 -9.11 14.09
N CYS A 25 2.14 -9.50 12.82
CA CYS A 25 3.40 -9.39 12.10
C CYS A 25 3.90 -7.94 12.01
N ALA A 26 3.02 -7.01 11.65
CA ALA A 26 3.36 -5.59 11.55
C ALA A 26 3.77 -4.99 12.90
N ILE A 27 3.08 -5.34 13.99
CA ILE A 27 3.44 -4.91 15.35
C ILE A 27 4.80 -5.46 15.75
N TRP A 28 5.04 -6.76 15.51
CA TRP A 28 6.30 -7.40 15.86
C TRP A 28 7.49 -6.80 15.11
N ILE A 29 7.40 -6.71 13.78
CA ILE A 29 8.45 -6.11 12.94
C ILE A 29 8.59 -4.60 13.21
N GLY A 30 7.48 -3.89 13.40
CA GLY A 30 7.48 -2.46 13.68
C GLY A 30 8.14 -2.14 15.03
N LYS A 31 7.95 -3.00 16.04
CA LYS A 31 8.66 -2.91 17.31
C LYS A 31 10.16 -3.09 17.11
N GLN A 32 10.60 -4.12 16.41
CA GLN A 32 12.02 -4.33 16.11
C GLN A 32 12.61 -3.13 15.37
N TRP A 33 11.93 -2.64 14.33
CA TRP A 33 12.36 -1.49 13.56
C TRP A 33 12.51 -0.23 14.43
N LEU A 34 11.60 -0.03 15.39
CA LEU A 34 11.65 1.08 16.33
C LEU A 34 12.80 0.94 17.34
N GLU A 35 13.11 -0.27 17.77
CA GLU A 35 14.28 -0.56 18.61
C GLU A 35 15.57 -0.26 17.86
N ASP A 36 15.70 -0.70 16.61
CA ASP A 36 16.84 -0.41 15.73
C ASP A 36 17.01 1.10 15.52
N PHE A 37 15.91 1.82 15.30
CA PHE A 37 15.89 3.28 15.16
C PHE A 37 16.43 3.97 16.42
N ARG A 38 16.12 3.45 17.61
CA ARG A 38 16.55 4.01 18.89
C ARG A 38 18.00 3.64 19.22
N SER A 39 18.41 2.41 18.94
CA SER A 39 19.73 1.87 19.28
C SER A 39 20.83 2.29 18.31
N LYS A 40 20.46 2.71 17.09
CA LYS A 40 21.39 2.98 15.97
C LYS A 40 22.20 1.74 15.59
N ASP A 41 21.56 0.57 15.62
CA ASP A 41 22.19 -0.71 15.29
C ASP A 41 22.81 -0.70 13.87
N PRO A 42 24.09 -1.06 13.68
CA PRO A 42 24.67 -1.22 12.35
C PRO A 42 23.99 -2.30 11.49
N ASN A 43 23.28 -3.26 12.12
CA ASN A 43 22.51 -4.32 11.47
C ASN A 43 21.00 -4.02 11.47
N ALA A 44 20.62 -2.76 11.71
CA ALA A 44 19.25 -2.31 11.73
C ALA A 44 18.45 -2.72 10.48
N LEU A 45 17.15 -2.94 10.68
CA LEU A 45 16.18 -3.05 9.60
C LEU A 45 16.29 -1.83 8.66
N PRO A 46 16.10 -2.04 7.34
CA PRO A 46 16.28 -0.99 6.35
C PRO A 46 15.52 0.29 6.69
N GLY A 47 16.22 1.42 6.61
CA GLY A 47 15.60 2.72 6.74
C GLY A 47 15.15 3.12 8.13
N ALA A 48 15.54 2.38 9.19
CA ALA A 48 15.45 2.76 10.60
C ALA A 48 16.34 3.96 10.95
N THR A 49 16.12 5.06 10.23
CA THR A 49 16.89 6.31 10.31
C THR A 49 15.94 7.50 10.42
N PRO A 50 16.37 8.63 10.99
CA PRO A 50 15.51 9.80 11.15
C PRO A 50 15.20 10.47 9.81
N CYS A 51 14.05 11.14 9.77
CA CYS A 51 13.66 12.06 8.70
C CYS A 51 13.17 13.37 9.34
N SER A 52 13.29 14.48 8.62
CA SER A 52 12.74 15.75 9.08
C SER A 52 11.21 15.71 9.09
N GLN A 53 10.57 16.43 10.02
CA GLN A 53 9.11 16.57 10.05
C GLN A 53 8.56 17.15 8.75
N THR A 54 9.25 18.15 8.17
CA THR A 54 8.91 18.71 6.87
C THR A 54 8.90 17.65 5.77
N GLY A 55 9.89 16.75 5.75
CA GLY A 55 9.93 15.64 4.79
C GLY A 55 8.75 14.67 4.95
N VAL A 56 8.34 14.39 6.18
CA VAL A 56 7.15 13.57 6.47
C VAL A 56 5.88 14.25 5.96
N TRP A 57 5.70 15.55 6.21
CA TRP A 57 4.54 16.29 5.70
C TRP A 57 4.51 16.37 4.18
N ILE A 58 5.65 16.61 3.52
CA ILE A 58 5.75 16.55 2.05
C ILE A 58 5.25 15.20 1.55
N ALA A 59 5.71 14.10 2.17
CA ALA A 59 5.33 12.75 1.78
C ALA A 59 3.82 12.50 1.93
N ILE A 60 3.23 12.89 3.07
CA ILE A 60 1.79 12.77 3.33
C ILE A 60 1.01 13.60 2.30
N THR A 61 1.34 14.88 2.13
CA THR A 61 0.62 15.77 1.21
C THR A 61 0.65 15.26 -0.21
N GLY A 62 1.81 14.84 -0.73
CA GLY A 62 1.89 14.29 -2.07
C GLY A 62 1.05 13.02 -2.25
N ALA A 63 1.04 12.13 -1.24
CA ALA A 63 0.25 10.90 -1.28
C ALA A 63 -1.26 11.18 -1.25
N LEU A 64 -1.70 12.15 -0.43
CA LEU A 64 -3.09 12.58 -0.36
C LEU A 64 -3.54 13.31 -1.64
N VAL A 65 -2.67 14.09 -2.27
CA VAL A 65 -2.97 14.69 -3.59
C VAL A 65 -3.20 13.61 -4.63
N ILE A 66 -2.37 12.56 -4.67
CA ILE A 66 -2.57 11.42 -5.58
C ILE A 66 -3.89 10.72 -5.29
N LEU A 67 -4.25 10.51 -4.01
CA LEU A 67 -5.53 9.93 -3.62
C LEU A 67 -6.72 10.81 -4.06
N VAL A 68 -6.65 12.13 -3.88
CA VAL A 68 -7.70 13.05 -4.34
C VAL A 68 -7.88 12.96 -5.86
N LEU A 69 -6.78 12.89 -6.62
CA LEU A 69 -6.84 12.73 -8.08
C LEU A 69 -7.47 11.39 -8.48
N GLU A 70 -7.17 10.31 -7.77
CA GLU A 70 -7.79 9.00 -7.97
C GLU A 70 -9.30 9.06 -7.71
N THR A 71 -9.69 9.53 -6.52
CA THR A 71 -11.11 9.64 -6.13
C THR A 71 -11.87 10.56 -7.08
N PHE A 72 -11.30 11.69 -7.48
CA PHE A 72 -11.94 12.59 -8.44
C PHE A 72 -12.06 11.97 -9.83
N GLY A 73 -11.04 11.22 -10.27
CA GLY A 73 -11.08 10.43 -11.50
C GLY A 73 -12.22 9.40 -11.47
N GLU A 74 -12.38 8.68 -10.37
CA GLU A 74 -13.50 7.74 -10.17
C GLU A 74 -14.85 8.46 -10.26
N LEU A 75 -15.03 9.58 -9.56
CA LEU A 75 -16.30 10.33 -9.54
C LEU A 75 -16.71 10.89 -10.92
N ILE A 76 -15.76 11.42 -11.70
CA ILE A 76 -16.08 11.92 -13.06
C ILE A 76 -16.48 10.77 -13.98
N THR A 77 -15.84 9.61 -13.80
CA THR A 77 -16.07 8.43 -14.64
C THR A 77 -17.20 7.54 -14.12
N LYS A 78 -17.82 7.89 -12.98
CA LYS A 78 -18.87 7.13 -12.30
C LYS A 78 -18.43 5.72 -11.88
N LEU A 79 -17.14 5.52 -11.65
CA LEU A 79 -16.56 4.23 -11.28
C LEU A 79 -16.67 3.94 -9.77
N GLU A 80 -17.12 4.91 -8.97
CA GLU A 80 -17.37 4.74 -7.54
C GLU A 80 -18.46 3.69 -7.25
N GLU A 81 -19.43 3.53 -8.17
CA GLU A 81 -20.51 2.55 -8.02
C GLU A 81 -19.97 1.12 -8.04
N GLU A 82 -18.95 0.88 -8.86
CA GLU A 82 -18.28 -0.42 -9.00
C GLU A 82 -17.37 -0.76 -7.81
N GLN A 83 -17.08 0.17 -6.89
CA GLN A 83 -16.20 -0.10 -5.76
C GLN A 83 -16.73 -1.23 -4.87
N SER A 84 -15.82 -2.14 -4.51
CA SER A 84 -16.06 -3.18 -3.52
C SER A 84 -16.23 -2.58 -2.13
N THR A 85 -17.06 -3.25 -1.34
CA THR A 85 -17.22 -3.02 0.09
C THR A 85 -16.06 -3.64 0.85
N ILE A 86 -15.75 -3.06 2.02
CA ILE A 86 -14.80 -3.63 2.98
C ILE A 86 -15.48 -3.79 4.33
N VAL A 87 -15.11 -4.80 5.10
CA VAL A 87 -15.49 -4.94 6.51
C VAL A 87 -14.65 -3.99 7.38
N TRP A 88 -15.22 -3.44 8.44
CA TRP A 88 -14.55 -2.41 9.26
C TRP A 88 -13.19 -2.87 9.83
N TYR A 89 -13.08 -4.15 10.22
CA TYR A 89 -11.87 -4.69 10.81
C TYR A 89 -10.74 -4.89 9.78
N PHE A 90 -11.03 -4.82 8.47
CA PHE A 90 -10.02 -4.82 7.42
C PHE A 90 -9.07 -3.61 7.52
N LEU A 91 -9.49 -2.54 8.22
CA LEU A 91 -8.62 -1.42 8.58
C LEU A 91 -7.34 -1.89 9.29
N ALA A 92 -7.40 -2.95 10.10
CA ALA A 92 -6.23 -3.53 10.74
C ALA A 92 -5.20 -4.05 9.72
N ALA A 93 -5.66 -4.74 8.67
CA ALA A 93 -4.82 -5.20 7.58
C ALA A 93 -4.24 -4.02 6.77
N MET A 94 -5.04 -2.97 6.51
CA MET A 94 -4.57 -1.76 5.83
C MET A 94 -3.48 -1.03 6.63
N VAL A 95 -3.61 -0.95 7.96
CA VAL A 95 -2.57 -0.37 8.83
C VAL A 95 -1.32 -1.24 8.84
N ALA A 96 -1.49 -2.57 8.90
CA ALA A 96 -0.37 -3.51 8.85
C ALA A 96 0.42 -3.43 7.54
N ALA A 97 -0.29 -3.34 6.41
CA ALA A 97 0.28 -3.21 5.07
C ALA A 97 1.20 -1.99 4.97
N ALA A 98 0.82 -0.85 5.56
CA ALA A 98 1.64 0.37 5.54
C ALA A 98 3.04 0.20 6.17
N VAL A 99 3.20 -0.76 7.09
CA VAL A 99 4.52 -1.08 7.68
C VAL A 99 5.21 -2.16 6.85
N LEU A 100 4.51 -3.28 6.60
CA LEU A 100 5.10 -4.47 5.99
C LEU A 100 5.51 -4.21 4.54
N GLU A 101 4.66 -3.57 3.74
CA GLU A 101 4.91 -3.34 2.33
C GLU A 101 6.05 -2.33 2.13
N GLU A 102 6.10 -1.27 2.94
CA GLU A 102 7.20 -0.30 2.86
C GLU A 102 8.55 -0.93 3.23
N LEU A 103 8.57 -1.78 4.26
CA LEU A 103 9.77 -2.50 4.65
C LEU A 103 10.23 -3.47 3.55
N VAL A 104 9.31 -4.23 2.95
CA VAL A 104 9.63 -5.18 1.88
C VAL A 104 10.08 -4.44 0.62
N PHE A 105 9.24 -3.57 0.06
CA PHE A 105 9.51 -2.97 -1.25
C PHE A 105 10.61 -1.90 -1.18
N ARG A 106 10.50 -0.94 -0.26
CA ARG A 106 11.39 0.23 -0.20
C ARG A 106 12.58 -0.01 0.74
N GLY A 107 12.52 -1.05 1.57
CA GLY A 107 13.62 -1.50 2.41
C GLY A 107 14.49 -2.57 1.75
N TYR A 108 13.90 -3.71 1.39
CA TYR A 108 14.66 -4.89 0.95
C TYR A 108 14.78 -5.08 -0.56
N LEU A 109 13.68 -4.91 -1.31
CA LEU A 109 13.69 -5.20 -2.75
C LEU A 109 14.50 -4.18 -3.54
N VAL A 110 14.45 -2.90 -3.13
CA VAL A 110 15.14 -1.82 -3.83
C VAL A 110 16.66 -2.02 -3.94
N ILE A 111 17.22 -1.69 -5.11
CA ILE A 111 18.66 -1.82 -5.36
C ILE A 111 19.32 -0.44 -5.29
N SER A 112 19.70 -0.02 -4.09
CA SER A 112 20.26 1.32 -3.84
C SER A 112 21.80 1.41 -3.93
N LYS A 113 22.52 0.29 -3.78
CA LYS A 113 23.99 0.26 -3.69
C LYS A 113 24.71 -0.01 -5.02
N ARG A 114 24.04 0.16 -6.17
CA ARG A 114 24.60 -0.12 -7.51
C ARG A 114 24.51 1.07 -8.48
N GLY A 115 24.50 2.29 -7.96
CA GLY A 115 24.46 3.51 -8.76
C GLY A 115 23.05 3.97 -9.13
N ARG A 116 22.95 5.20 -9.65
CA ARG A 116 21.66 5.90 -9.85
C ARG A 116 20.75 5.23 -10.88
N GLY A 117 21.31 4.72 -11.98
CA GLY A 117 20.54 4.05 -13.02
C GLY A 117 19.81 2.81 -12.50
N ILE A 118 20.52 1.94 -11.79
CA ILE A 118 19.95 0.72 -11.20
C ILE A 118 18.95 1.06 -10.08
N LEU A 119 19.22 2.10 -9.28
CA LEU A 119 18.26 2.58 -8.29
C LEU A 119 16.93 3.00 -8.95
N VAL A 120 16.98 3.83 -9.99
CA VAL A 120 15.78 4.29 -10.70
C VAL A 120 15.06 3.12 -11.38
N ALA A 121 15.80 2.23 -12.04
CA ALA A 121 15.23 1.05 -12.69
C ALA A 121 14.53 0.12 -11.68
N SER A 122 15.15 -0.13 -10.52
CA SER A 122 14.53 -0.93 -9.46
C SER A 122 13.30 -0.26 -8.86
N ALA A 123 13.34 1.05 -8.61
CA ALA A 123 12.19 1.80 -8.11
C ALA A 123 11.00 1.72 -9.08
N VAL A 124 11.24 1.94 -10.38
CA VAL A 124 10.23 1.83 -11.42
C VAL A 124 9.71 0.40 -11.55
N GLY A 125 10.61 -0.58 -11.65
CA GLY A 125 10.26 -1.99 -11.83
C GLY A 125 9.49 -2.56 -10.65
N PHE A 126 9.91 -2.31 -9.41
CA PHE A 126 9.20 -2.76 -8.22
C PHE A 126 7.91 -1.98 -7.97
N SER A 127 7.80 -0.73 -8.43
CA SER A 127 6.51 -0.03 -8.43
C SER A 127 5.51 -0.71 -9.36
N LEU A 128 5.96 -1.13 -10.55
CA LEU A 128 5.11 -1.85 -11.50
C LEU A 128 4.73 -3.23 -10.97
N LEU A 129 5.70 -3.98 -10.41
CA LEU A 129 5.43 -5.26 -9.76
C LEU A 129 4.42 -5.11 -8.63
N PHE A 130 4.59 -4.10 -7.77
CA PHE A 130 3.64 -3.81 -6.69
C PHE A 130 2.22 -3.59 -7.21
N ALA A 131 2.08 -2.75 -8.24
CA ALA A 131 0.78 -2.44 -8.83
C ALA A 131 0.12 -3.65 -9.52
N LEU A 132 0.93 -4.47 -10.21
CA LEU A 132 0.46 -5.69 -10.87
C LEU A 132 0.22 -6.86 -9.90
N ALA A 133 0.86 -6.88 -8.73
CA ALA A 133 0.62 -7.90 -7.71
C ALA A 133 -0.72 -7.69 -6.98
N HIS A 134 -1.34 -6.52 -7.11
CA HIS A 134 -2.68 -6.29 -6.59
C HIS A 134 -3.73 -6.78 -7.59
N PRO A 135 -4.74 -7.55 -7.15
CA PRO A 135 -5.68 -8.24 -8.02
C PRO A 135 -6.79 -7.31 -8.57
N TYR A 136 -6.39 -6.23 -9.26
CA TYR A 136 -7.30 -5.34 -9.98
C TYR A 136 -7.45 -5.75 -11.44
N LEU A 137 -6.32 -5.99 -12.11
CA LEU A 137 -6.26 -6.45 -13.51
C LEU A 137 -6.40 -7.96 -13.65
N TRP A 138 -6.44 -8.69 -12.54
CA TRP A 138 -6.59 -10.13 -12.51
C TRP A 138 -7.24 -10.58 -11.21
N THR A 139 -7.87 -11.73 -11.25
CA THR A 139 -8.36 -12.46 -10.07
C THR A 139 -7.92 -13.90 -10.18
N PHE A 140 -7.68 -14.53 -9.04
CA PHE A 140 -7.40 -15.96 -8.99
C PHE A 140 -8.45 -16.64 -8.12
N SER A 141 -9.19 -17.60 -8.68
CA SER A 141 -10.08 -18.47 -7.93
C SER A 141 -9.68 -19.93 -8.14
N LYS A 142 -10.07 -20.78 -7.19
CA LYS A 142 -9.79 -22.22 -7.28
C LYS A 142 -10.52 -22.88 -8.46
N GLU A 143 -11.68 -22.34 -8.81
CA GLU A 143 -12.58 -22.91 -9.83
C GLU A 143 -12.25 -22.42 -11.24
N GLU A 144 -12.04 -21.11 -11.41
CA GLU A 144 -11.81 -20.48 -12.71
C GLU A 144 -10.32 -20.28 -13.02
N GLY A 145 -9.45 -20.44 -12.02
CA GLY A 145 -8.03 -20.17 -12.15
C GLY A 145 -7.76 -18.67 -12.28
N LEU A 146 -6.78 -18.31 -13.12
CA LEU A 146 -6.40 -16.91 -13.38
C LEU A 146 -7.33 -16.29 -14.42
N SER A 147 -8.14 -15.32 -13.99
CA SER A 147 -8.99 -14.49 -14.85
C SER A 147 -8.41 -13.09 -14.99
N MET A 148 -8.39 -12.55 -16.21
CA MET A 148 -7.80 -11.25 -16.54
C MET A 148 -8.88 -10.20 -16.84
N HIS A 149 -8.76 -9.02 -16.23
CA HIS A 149 -9.72 -7.90 -16.32
C HIS A 149 -9.21 -6.75 -17.19
N LEU A 150 -8.54 -7.07 -18.32
CA LEU A 150 -7.84 -6.08 -19.14
C LEU A 150 -8.75 -5.09 -19.87
N SER A 151 -10.04 -5.40 -20.02
CA SER A 151 -11.03 -4.50 -20.61
C SER A 151 -11.67 -3.53 -19.60
N SER A 152 -11.38 -3.68 -18.30
CA SER A 152 -11.95 -2.83 -17.26
C SER A 152 -11.18 -1.50 -17.14
N HIS A 153 -11.86 -0.39 -17.45
CA HIS A 153 -11.29 0.95 -17.26
C HIS A 153 -10.95 1.22 -15.79
N LYS A 154 -11.80 0.75 -14.87
CA LYS A 154 -11.56 0.88 -13.43
C LYS A 154 -10.33 0.12 -12.97
N ALA A 155 -10.14 -1.11 -13.45
CA ALA A 155 -8.97 -1.89 -13.11
C ALA A 155 -7.68 -1.15 -13.52
N TRP A 156 -7.64 -0.61 -14.75
CA TRP A 156 -6.52 0.18 -15.23
C TRP A 156 -6.30 1.48 -14.46
N LEU A 157 -7.38 2.22 -14.16
CA LEU A 157 -7.31 3.46 -13.39
C LEU A 157 -6.71 3.19 -12.00
N THR A 158 -7.26 2.20 -11.29
CA THR A 158 -6.84 1.82 -9.93
C THR A 158 -5.39 1.31 -9.92
N THR A 159 -5.03 0.42 -10.85
CA THR A 159 -3.64 -0.06 -10.99
C THR A 159 -2.68 1.09 -11.32
N GLY A 160 -3.08 2.02 -12.19
CA GLY A 160 -2.29 3.19 -12.55
C GLY A 160 -2.02 4.11 -11.35
N PHE A 161 -3.04 4.39 -10.54
CA PHE A 161 -2.87 5.17 -9.32
C PHE A 161 -2.07 4.44 -8.24
N LEU A 162 -2.22 3.12 -8.12
CA LEU A 162 -1.39 2.32 -7.24
C LEU A 162 0.10 2.35 -7.65
N TYR A 163 0.37 2.27 -8.95
CA TYR A 163 1.70 2.44 -9.52
C TYR A 163 2.26 3.84 -9.21
N LEU A 164 1.47 4.90 -9.40
CA LEU A 164 1.87 6.28 -9.13
C LEU A 164 2.16 6.53 -7.64
N LYS A 165 1.31 6.03 -6.73
CA LYS A 165 1.55 6.05 -5.28
C LYS A 165 2.86 5.34 -4.94
N SER A 166 3.10 4.18 -5.55
CA SER A 166 4.33 3.41 -5.33
C SER A 166 5.57 4.18 -5.77
N LEU A 167 5.54 4.79 -6.95
CA LEU A 167 6.60 5.68 -7.44
C LEU A 167 6.83 6.87 -6.50
N TRP A 168 5.77 7.47 -5.98
CA TRP A 168 5.86 8.54 -4.99
C TRP A 168 6.58 8.08 -3.72
N PHE A 169 6.26 6.90 -3.19
CA PHE A 169 6.93 6.33 -2.01
C PHE A 169 8.42 6.05 -2.26
N TYR A 170 8.79 5.58 -3.46
CA TYR A 170 10.18 5.48 -3.86
C TYR A 170 10.86 6.85 -3.98
N TYR A 171 10.17 7.85 -4.52
CA TYR A 171 10.70 9.20 -4.62
C TYR A 171 11.03 9.76 -3.24
N VAL A 172 10.08 9.75 -2.29
CA VAL A 172 10.28 10.31 -0.94
C VAL A 172 11.35 9.55 -0.15
N ARG A 173 11.51 8.24 -0.40
CA ARG A 173 12.58 7.42 0.17
C ARG A 173 13.98 7.92 -0.23
N PHE A 174 14.16 8.30 -1.49
CA PHE A 174 15.46 8.64 -2.08
C PHE A 174 15.59 10.12 -2.47
N ALA A 175 14.68 10.96 -1.98
CA ALA A 175 14.72 12.39 -2.24
C ALA A 175 15.91 13.04 -1.55
N LYS A 176 16.43 14.12 -2.14
CA LYS A 176 17.59 14.85 -1.57
C LYS A 176 17.32 15.40 -0.16
N TRP A 177 16.06 15.69 0.16
CA TRP A 177 15.63 16.14 1.48
C TRP A 177 15.46 15.01 2.51
N ASN A 178 15.61 13.75 2.09
CA ASN A 178 15.67 12.56 2.93
C ASN A 178 17.05 11.88 2.83
N PRO A 179 18.15 12.57 3.22
CA PRO A 179 19.51 12.11 2.93
C PRO A 179 19.88 10.83 3.68
N GLN A 180 19.27 10.55 4.84
CA GLN A 180 19.45 9.30 5.57
C GLN A 180 18.72 8.12 4.92
N GLN A 181 17.95 8.38 3.86
CA GLN A 181 17.03 7.44 3.24
C GLN A 181 16.23 6.79 4.37
N SER A 182 15.32 7.54 4.97
CA SER A 182 14.43 7.05 6.02
C SER A 182 13.19 6.40 5.43
N LEU A 183 12.66 5.34 6.06
CA LEU A 183 11.38 4.74 5.69
C LEU A 183 10.20 5.47 6.33
N ILE A 184 10.42 6.26 7.38
CA ILE A 184 9.37 7.02 8.10
C ILE A 184 8.43 7.77 7.15
N PRO A 185 8.92 8.64 6.21
CA PRO A 185 8.01 9.35 5.33
C PRO A 185 7.18 8.43 4.43
N CYS A 186 7.69 7.25 4.07
CA CYS A 186 6.97 6.27 3.24
C CYS A 186 5.85 5.61 4.06
N VAL A 187 6.19 5.07 5.24
CA VAL A 187 5.24 4.40 6.15
C VAL A 187 4.12 5.34 6.57
N VAL A 188 4.45 6.58 6.95
CA VAL A 188 3.44 7.54 7.42
C VAL A 188 2.56 8.01 6.26
N ALA A 189 3.12 8.25 5.07
CA ALA A 189 2.32 8.62 3.90
C ALA A 189 1.41 7.47 3.45
N HIS A 190 1.89 6.23 3.48
CA HIS A 190 1.09 5.05 3.19
C HIS A 190 -0.04 4.88 4.22
N LEU A 191 0.28 4.98 5.52
CA LEU A 191 -0.74 4.94 6.56
C LEU A 191 -1.80 6.02 6.35
N ALA A 192 -1.39 7.26 6.02
CA ALA A 192 -2.31 8.35 5.76
C ALA A 192 -3.27 8.06 4.60
N ILE A 193 -2.77 7.53 3.46
CA ILE A 193 -3.67 7.17 2.35
C ILE A 193 -4.59 6.01 2.69
N ASN A 194 -4.15 5.04 3.50
CA ASN A 194 -4.98 3.91 3.90
C ASN A 194 -6.12 4.36 4.81
N LEU A 195 -5.81 5.20 5.80
CA LEU A 195 -6.81 5.81 6.68
C LEU A 195 -7.79 6.70 5.88
N ALA A 196 -7.28 7.51 4.96
CA ALA A 196 -8.12 8.36 4.12
C ALA A 196 -9.01 7.55 3.15
N THR A 197 -8.47 6.49 2.55
CA THR A 197 -9.23 5.57 1.68
C THR A 197 -10.35 4.89 2.46
N PHE A 198 -10.06 4.43 3.68
CA PHE A 198 -11.08 3.86 4.56
C PHE A 198 -12.17 4.89 4.90
N ALA A 199 -11.78 6.12 5.26
CA ALA A 199 -12.72 7.20 5.56
C ALA A 199 -13.62 7.57 4.36
N ILE A 200 -13.05 7.64 3.15
CA ILE A 200 -13.80 7.85 1.91
C ILE A 200 -14.81 6.72 1.72
N LYS A 201 -14.38 5.46 1.81
CA LYS A 201 -15.28 4.30 1.71
C LYS A 201 -16.39 4.31 2.76
N ALA A 202 -16.08 4.68 4.00
CA ALA A 202 -17.07 4.80 5.06
C ALA A 202 -18.12 5.88 4.73
N SER A 203 -17.67 7.05 4.25
CA SER A 203 -18.56 8.14 3.84
C SER A 203 -19.45 7.79 2.63
N GLN A 204 -18.99 6.88 1.77
CA GLN A 204 -19.71 6.36 0.61
C GLN A 204 -20.62 5.17 0.93
N GLY A 205 -20.72 4.75 2.20
CA GLY A 205 -21.52 3.59 2.61
C GLY A 205 -20.93 2.24 2.16
N LYS A 206 -19.63 2.19 1.86
CA LYS A 206 -18.90 0.99 1.40
C LYS A 206 -18.16 0.26 2.54
N VAL A 207 -18.38 0.65 3.79
CA VAL A 207 -17.88 -0.06 4.99
C VAL A 207 -19.02 -0.84 5.64
N ILE A 208 -18.80 -2.13 5.86
CA ILE A 208 -19.70 -3.03 6.57
C ILE A 208 -19.26 -3.07 8.04
N TRP A 209 -20.21 -2.77 8.94
CA TRP A 209 -20.01 -2.70 10.39
C TRP A 209 -20.38 -4.02 11.09
#